data_AF-A0AAU9XIF2-F1
#
_entry.id   AF-A0AAU9XIF2-F1
#
_cell.length_a   1.000
_cell.length_b   1.000
_cell.length_c   1.000
_cell.angle_alpha   90.00
_cell.angle_beta   90.00
_cell.angle_gamma   90.00
#
_symmetry.space_group_name_H-M   'P 1'
#
loop_
_entity.id
_entity.type
_entity.pdbx_description
1 polymer ?
#
loop_
_entity_poly.entity_id
_entity_poly.type
_entity_poly.pdbx_seq_one_letter_code
_entity_poly.pdbx_strand_id
1 'polypeptide(L)'
;MLKKYFSFPNTTKVSLKYDSMPDFPAVTICNFNNWTSPCTLTNLTQKPFYSMMGHQIKDTMHSCRWNGKHTCDYRNFTPVLTSMGLCHTFNSGKDGQGVLKVNEAGADSGLSLILNVQQYEYFGIQAISAGLKIRVHRQNTLPIVGRLGFSVGPGTSVFAGIRKKRVINLPKPYESNCYDGKMDAITDHTTYTISSCLSLCETRSLIKECGCRNMEMSGLNGTKPCKTKKELTCLLKAQATFQTLKKNQCDCPVPCGAISYEPYLSYAAFPSVGYLSRFFKAGENNTYWTAEKIKQTQQWLSLTFMDTIYIRQNFLELRVYFQDLNYQVIEETPAYELESLLGEIGGQVGLCVGASLLTVLEFCDVILGIVRIQMGLR
;
A
#
# COMPACT_ATOMS: atom_id res chain seq x y z
N MET A 1 10.58 40.66 -11.66
CA MET A 1 10.36 40.34 -10.23
C MET A 1 8.91 39.99 -9.96
N LEU A 2 7.97 40.94 -9.94
CA LEU A 2 6.55 40.67 -9.65
C LEU A 2 5.90 39.61 -10.54
N LYS A 3 6.11 39.66 -11.87
CA LYS A 3 5.60 38.61 -12.79
C LYS A 3 6.11 37.20 -12.45
N LYS A 4 7.36 37.08 -11.98
CA LYS A 4 7.98 35.81 -11.59
C LYS A 4 7.47 35.33 -10.22
N TYR A 5 7.17 36.25 -9.31
CA TYR A 5 6.54 35.92 -8.03
C TYR A 5 5.10 35.40 -8.25
N PHE A 6 4.30 36.11 -9.03
CA PHE A 6 2.91 35.72 -9.32
C PHE A 6 2.76 34.57 -10.33
N SER A 7 3.86 34.10 -10.93
CA SER A 7 3.84 32.84 -11.69
C SER A 7 3.99 31.60 -10.79
N PHE A 8 4.16 31.78 -9.47
CA PHE A 8 4.25 30.72 -8.46
C PHE A 8 5.17 29.54 -8.87
N PRO A 9 6.43 29.80 -9.24
CA PRO A 9 7.36 28.74 -9.61
C PRO A 9 7.69 27.87 -8.38
N ASN A 10 7.77 26.56 -8.55
CA ASN A 10 8.21 25.62 -7.53
C ASN A 10 9.46 24.85 -7.97
N THR A 11 10.16 24.27 -7.01
CA THR A 11 11.28 23.37 -7.21
C THR A 11 11.13 22.16 -6.31
N THR A 12 11.71 21.03 -6.71
CA THR A 12 11.65 19.79 -5.94
C THR A 12 12.94 19.59 -5.17
N LYS A 13 12.82 19.43 -3.86
CA LYS A 13 13.94 19.08 -2.98
C LYS A 13 13.85 17.61 -2.61
N VAL A 14 14.95 16.89 -2.83
CA VAL A 14 15.10 15.49 -2.44
C VAL A 14 16.05 15.41 -1.26
N SER A 15 15.61 14.78 -0.17
CA SER A 15 16.44 14.55 1.02
C SER A 15 16.27 13.12 1.53
N LEU A 16 17.29 12.61 2.21
CA LEU A 16 17.23 11.37 2.98
C LEU A 16 17.13 11.74 4.46
N LYS A 17 16.12 11.18 5.15
CA LYS A 17 15.94 11.36 6.59
C LYS A 17 16.08 10.01 7.28
N TYR A 18 16.70 10.00 8.46
CA TYR A 18 16.80 8.81 9.30
C TYR A 18 15.63 8.76 10.30
N ASP A 19 15.00 7.60 10.45
CA ASP A 19 13.91 7.35 11.39
C ASP A 19 14.36 6.21 12.31
N SER A 20 14.61 6.47 13.59
CA SER A 20 15.15 5.44 14.50
C SER A 20 14.13 4.37 14.87
N MET A 21 12.84 4.67 14.74
CA MET A 21 11.76 3.74 15.08
C MET A 21 10.57 3.90 14.13
N PRO A 22 10.74 3.58 12.83
CA PRO A 22 9.70 3.77 11.84
C PRO A 22 8.50 2.85 12.07
N ASP A 23 7.32 3.37 11.75
CA ASP A 23 6.10 2.57 11.64
C ASP A 23 6.28 1.53 10.53
N PHE A 24 6.09 0.26 10.88
CA PHE A 24 6.09 -0.82 9.90
C PHE A 24 4.84 -0.70 9.02
N PRO A 25 4.93 -0.96 7.70
CA PRO A 25 3.77 -0.85 6.83
C PRO A 25 2.70 -1.92 7.13
N ALA A 26 1.51 -1.70 6.58
CA ALA A 26 0.51 -2.76 6.47
C ALA A 26 0.87 -3.69 5.31
N VAL A 27 0.75 -5.00 5.54
CA VAL A 27 1.05 -6.03 4.53
C VAL A 27 -0.22 -6.82 4.25
N THR A 28 -0.83 -6.60 3.10
CA THR A 28 -2.02 -7.33 2.66
C THR A 28 -1.64 -8.48 1.76
N ILE A 29 -2.16 -9.67 2.06
CA ILE A 29 -1.88 -10.93 1.38
C ILE A 29 -3.19 -11.48 0.81
N CYS A 30 -3.21 -11.78 -0.48
CA CYS A 30 -4.33 -12.40 -1.18
C CYS A 30 -3.87 -13.69 -1.87
N ASN A 31 -4.71 -14.72 -1.87
CA ASN A 31 -4.48 -15.90 -2.71
C ASN A 31 -4.88 -15.59 -4.16
N PHE A 32 -4.19 -16.18 -5.15
CA PHE A 32 -4.62 -16.09 -6.56
C PHE A 32 -5.94 -16.82 -6.80
N ASN A 33 -6.25 -17.81 -5.97
CA ASN A 33 -7.55 -18.46 -5.95
C ASN A 33 -8.52 -17.68 -5.04
N ASN A 34 -9.59 -17.15 -5.63
CA ASN A 34 -10.56 -16.33 -4.90
C ASN A 34 -11.43 -17.15 -3.92
N TRP A 35 -11.68 -18.44 -4.22
CA TRP A 35 -12.61 -19.30 -3.47
C TRP A 35 -12.10 -20.72 -3.30
N THR A 36 -12.29 -21.29 -2.11
CA THR A 36 -11.96 -22.68 -1.77
C THR A 36 -13.04 -23.66 -2.27
N SER A 37 -12.67 -24.92 -2.50
CA SER A 37 -13.61 -26.00 -2.87
C SER A 37 -14.17 -26.72 -1.63
N PRO A 38 -15.40 -27.29 -1.66
CA PRO A 38 -16.37 -27.29 -2.74
C PRO A 38 -17.29 -26.06 -2.72
N CYS A 39 -17.17 -25.19 -3.72
CA CYS A 39 -18.08 -24.05 -3.88
C CYS A 39 -19.40 -24.50 -4.54
N THR A 40 -20.40 -24.87 -3.74
CA THR A 40 -21.78 -24.98 -4.23
C THR A 40 -22.33 -23.57 -4.48
N LEU A 41 -22.49 -23.21 -5.75
CA LEU A 41 -22.97 -21.91 -6.28
C LEU A 41 -24.40 -21.51 -5.88
N THR A 42 -25.01 -22.18 -4.89
CA THR A 42 -26.45 -22.06 -4.62
C THR A 42 -26.84 -20.80 -3.84
N ASN A 43 -25.92 -20.10 -3.16
CA ASN A 43 -26.25 -18.90 -2.37
C ASN A 43 -25.15 -17.80 -2.37
N LEU A 44 -24.83 -17.28 -3.57
CA LEU A 44 -23.83 -16.22 -3.79
C LEU A 44 -24.19 -14.83 -3.20
N THR A 45 -25.34 -14.65 -2.55
CA THR A 45 -25.93 -13.31 -2.30
C THR A 45 -25.78 -12.76 -0.88
N GLN A 46 -25.10 -13.46 0.03
CA GLN A 46 -24.95 -13.04 1.43
C GLN A 46 -23.48 -12.67 1.75
N LYS A 47 -23.26 -11.51 2.42
CA LYS A 47 -21.95 -11.11 2.98
C LYS A 47 -21.21 -12.23 3.74
N PRO A 48 -21.86 -13.10 4.56
CA PRO A 48 -21.18 -14.22 5.21
C PRO A 48 -20.54 -15.26 4.26
N PHE A 49 -20.97 -15.32 3.00
CA PHE A 49 -20.49 -16.31 2.03
C PHE A 49 -19.01 -16.12 1.67
N TYR A 50 -18.57 -14.88 1.42
CA TYR A 50 -17.19 -14.60 1.00
C TYR A 50 -16.18 -14.70 2.15
N SER A 51 -16.61 -14.37 3.37
CA SER A 51 -15.79 -14.59 4.57
C SER A 51 -15.60 -16.07 4.89
N MET A 52 -16.51 -16.95 4.47
CA MET A 52 -16.42 -18.39 4.70
C MET A 52 -15.75 -19.16 3.55
N MET A 53 -15.93 -18.70 2.31
CA MET A 53 -15.46 -19.41 1.11
C MET A 53 -14.09 -18.94 0.60
N GLY A 54 -13.52 -17.89 1.18
CA GLY A 54 -12.15 -17.47 0.87
C GLY A 54 -11.12 -18.23 1.70
N HIS A 55 -9.87 -18.27 1.23
CA HIS A 55 -8.75 -18.84 1.99
C HIS A 55 -8.61 -18.11 3.34
N GLN A 56 -8.63 -18.88 4.43
CA GLN A 56 -8.48 -18.32 5.77
C GLN A 56 -7.00 -18.19 6.12
N ILE A 57 -6.61 -17.06 6.72
CA ILE A 57 -5.21 -16.85 7.09
C ILE A 57 -4.69 -17.90 8.08
N LYS A 58 -5.55 -18.44 8.95
CA LYS A 58 -5.18 -19.54 9.86
C LYS A 58 -4.70 -20.81 9.13
N ASP A 59 -5.17 -21.06 7.92
CA ASP A 59 -4.86 -22.26 7.14
C ASP A 59 -3.74 -21.96 6.11
N THR A 60 -3.73 -20.73 5.59
CA THR A 60 -2.64 -20.22 4.73
C THR A 60 -1.36 -19.97 5.51
N MET A 61 -1.40 -19.54 6.77
CA MET A 61 -0.22 -19.19 7.56
C MET A 61 0.25 -20.37 8.40
N HIS A 62 1.38 -20.97 8.03
CA HIS A 62 1.98 -22.07 8.78
C HIS A 62 2.87 -21.57 9.93
N SER A 63 3.62 -20.49 9.70
CA SER A 63 4.50 -19.90 10.72
C SER A 63 4.56 -18.39 10.56
N CYS A 64 4.59 -17.69 11.69
CA CYS A 64 4.76 -16.25 11.76
C CYS A 64 5.84 -15.89 12.77
N ARG A 65 6.75 -15.01 12.36
CA ARG A 65 7.75 -14.38 13.22
C ARG A 65 7.75 -12.87 13.00
N TRP A 66 7.79 -12.13 14.09
CA TRP A 66 7.87 -10.69 14.13
C TRP A 66 9.14 -10.29 14.88
N ASN A 67 9.99 -9.47 14.26
CA ASN A 67 11.32 -9.09 14.79
C ASN A 67 12.12 -10.30 15.30
N GLY A 68 12.18 -11.34 14.46
CA GLY A 68 12.91 -12.59 14.76
C GLY A 68 12.25 -13.49 15.80
N LYS A 69 11.14 -13.09 16.45
CA LYS A 69 10.49 -13.86 17.53
C LYS A 69 9.14 -14.40 17.11
N HIS A 70 8.71 -15.53 17.69
CA HIS A 70 7.38 -16.13 17.47
C HIS A 70 6.29 -15.39 18.26
N THR A 71 6.08 -14.11 17.96
CA THR A 71 5.15 -13.24 18.69
C THR A 71 3.95 -12.79 17.85
N CYS A 72 3.81 -13.31 16.62
CA CYS A 72 2.66 -13.04 15.77
C CYS A 72 1.92 -14.33 15.43
N ASP A 73 0.62 -14.20 15.22
CA ASP A 73 -0.28 -15.29 14.91
C ASP A 73 -1.39 -14.81 13.95
N TYR A 74 -2.30 -15.71 13.53
CA TYR A 74 -3.39 -15.42 12.59
C TYR A 74 -4.30 -14.28 13.08
N ARG A 75 -4.37 -14.05 14.40
CA ARG A 75 -5.16 -12.98 15.03
C ARG A 75 -4.61 -11.58 14.76
N ASN A 76 -3.35 -11.46 14.37
CA ASN A 76 -2.73 -10.18 13.99
C ASN A 76 -3.06 -9.76 12.54
N PHE A 77 -3.86 -10.56 11.84
CA PHE A 77 -4.27 -10.30 10.48
C PHE A 77 -5.75 -9.92 10.45
N THR A 78 -6.06 -8.75 9.91
CA THR A 78 -7.43 -8.29 9.73
C THR A 78 -7.95 -8.76 8.36
N PRO A 79 -9.11 -9.44 8.30
CA PRO A 79 -9.69 -9.81 7.01
C PRO A 79 -10.17 -8.57 6.26
N VAL A 80 -9.92 -8.54 4.95
CA VAL A 80 -10.33 -7.45 4.05
C VAL A 80 -10.75 -8.03 2.70
N LEU A 81 -11.90 -7.59 2.20
CA LEU A 81 -12.39 -8.00 0.89
C LEU A 81 -11.80 -7.08 -0.19
N THR A 82 -11.20 -7.66 -1.22
CA THR A 82 -10.59 -6.93 -2.35
C THR A 82 -11.06 -7.50 -3.68
N SER A 83 -10.58 -6.96 -4.80
CA SER A 83 -10.82 -7.51 -6.14
C SER A 83 -10.25 -8.92 -6.38
N MET A 84 -9.56 -9.50 -5.40
CA MET A 84 -9.03 -10.87 -5.41
C MET A 84 -9.76 -11.77 -4.40
N GLY A 85 -10.97 -11.40 -3.99
CA GLY A 85 -11.70 -12.08 -2.93
C GLY A 85 -11.20 -11.73 -1.53
N LEU A 86 -11.24 -12.72 -0.62
CA LEU A 86 -10.86 -12.54 0.78
C LEU A 86 -9.35 -12.48 0.92
N CYS A 87 -8.87 -11.36 1.45
CA CYS A 87 -7.46 -11.13 1.75
C CYS A 87 -7.28 -10.80 3.22
N HIS A 88 -6.03 -10.78 3.67
CA HIS A 88 -5.70 -10.59 5.08
C HIS A 88 -4.57 -9.58 5.22
N THR A 89 -4.77 -8.58 6.08
CA THR A 89 -3.82 -7.48 6.28
C THR A 89 -3.16 -7.58 7.65
N PHE A 90 -1.85 -7.80 7.67
CA PHE A 90 -1.02 -7.65 8.85
C PHE A 90 -0.80 -6.16 9.17
N ASN A 91 -0.81 -5.81 10.45
CA ASN A 91 -0.55 -4.45 10.95
C ASN A 91 -1.45 -3.39 10.27
N SER A 92 -2.75 -3.69 10.18
CA SER A 92 -3.75 -2.85 9.50
C SER A 92 -3.97 -1.50 10.19
N GLY A 93 -3.76 -1.43 11.51
CA GLY A 93 -4.06 -0.26 12.35
C GLY A 93 -5.56 -0.04 12.59
N LYS A 94 -6.41 -1.03 12.27
CA LYS A 94 -7.86 -0.99 12.51
C LYS A 94 -8.20 -1.40 13.96
N ASP A 95 -9.43 -1.11 14.37
CA ASP A 95 -10.02 -1.54 15.65
C ASP A 95 -9.23 -1.09 16.90
N GLY A 96 -8.60 0.08 16.83
CA GLY A 96 -7.79 0.62 17.93
C GLY A 96 -6.47 -0.10 18.17
N GLN A 97 -6.06 -1.02 17.28
CA GLN A 97 -4.77 -1.68 17.37
C GLN A 97 -3.64 -0.68 17.06
N GLY A 98 -2.67 -0.59 17.97
CA GLY A 98 -1.48 0.23 17.77
C GLY A 98 -0.65 -0.25 16.58
N VAL A 99 -0.12 0.69 15.79
CA VAL A 99 0.73 0.38 14.64
C VAL A 99 2.08 -0.14 15.14
N LEU A 100 2.47 -1.32 14.65
CA LEU A 100 3.76 -1.92 14.98
C LEU A 100 4.92 -1.10 14.41
N LYS A 101 6.02 -1.05 15.16
CA LYS A 101 7.25 -0.35 14.79
C LYS A 101 8.44 -1.29 14.85
N VAL A 102 9.49 -0.91 14.15
CA VAL A 102 10.77 -1.62 14.14
C VAL A 102 11.89 -0.64 14.49
N ASN A 103 12.95 -1.13 15.11
CA ASN A 103 14.09 -0.34 15.58
C ASN A 103 15.39 -0.70 14.85
N GLU A 104 15.36 -1.72 13.98
CA GLU A 104 16.50 -2.22 13.23
C GLU A 104 16.07 -2.55 11.80
N ALA A 105 16.99 -2.42 10.85
CA ALA A 105 16.80 -2.84 9.46
C ALA A 105 17.29 -4.28 9.26
N GLY A 106 16.90 -4.90 8.16
CA GLY A 106 17.34 -6.24 7.76
C GLY A 106 16.29 -7.33 7.93
N ALA A 107 16.56 -8.49 7.32
CA ALA A 107 15.57 -9.56 7.12
C ALA A 107 15.06 -10.23 8.40
N ASP A 108 15.80 -10.09 9.51
CA ASP A 108 15.40 -10.61 10.82
C ASP A 108 14.55 -9.60 11.61
N SER A 109 14.61 -8.31 11.26
CA SER A 109 13.93 -7.19 11.93
C SER A 109 12.69 -6.74 11.16
N GLY A 110 11.74 -7.67 11.00
CA GLY A 110 10.48 -7.43 10.30
C GLY A 110 9.52 -8.61 10.41
N LEU A 111 8.71 -8.80 9.36
CA LEU A 111 7.72 -9.86 9.26
C LEU A 111 8.29 -11.04 8.47
N SER A 112 8.37 -12.22 9.07
CA SER A 112 8.76 -13.48 8.41
C SER A 112 7.61 -14.48 8.49
N LEU A 113 7.18 -14.96 7.34
CA LEU A 113 6.04 -15.86 7.19
C LEU A 113 6.44 -17.11 6.41
N ILE A 114 5.92 -18.25 6.84
CA ILE A 114 5.83 -19.45 5.99
C ILE A 114 4.37 -19.63 5.65
N LEU A 115 4.05 -19.60 4.36
CA LEU A 115 2.70 -19.57 3.83
C LEU A 115 2.44 -20.78 2.95
N ASN A 116 1.30 -21.43 3.16
CA ASN A 116 0.73 -22.49 2.34
C ASN A 116 -0.28 -21.87 1.36
N VAL A 117 -0.04 -21.95 0.07
CA VAL A 117 -0.93 -21.44 -0.99
C VAL A 117 -2.15 -22.32 -1.21
N GLN A 118 -2.13 -23.56 -0.71
CA GLN A 118 -3.24 -24.52 -0.77
C GLN A 118 -3.72 -24.81 -2.21
N GLN A 119 -2.79 -25.18 -3.10
CA GLN A 119 -3.11 -25.47 -4.52
C GLN A 119 -4.19 -26.56 -4.67
N TYR A 120 -4.30 -27.47 -3.70
CA TYR A 120 -5.31 -28.54 -3.70
C TYR A 120 -6.76 -28.02 -3.52
N GLU A 121 -6.95 -26.77 -3.08
CA GLU A 121 -8.26 -26.13 -3.01
C GLU A 121 -8.58 -25.27 -4.24
N TYR A 122 -7.63 -25.12 -5.17
CA TYR A 122 -7.84 -24.36 -6.38
C TYR A 122 -8.88 -25.05 -7.25
N PHE A 123 -9.86 -24.28 -7.74
CA PHE A 123 -10.97 -24.82 -8.50
C PHE A 123 -11.22 -24.06 -9.80
N GLY A 124 -11.52 -24.80 -10.87
CA GLY A 124 -11.89 -24.25 -12.17
C GLY A 124 -10.72 -23.63 -12.93
N ILE A 125 -11.04 -22.80 -13.93
CA ILE A 125 -10.07 -22.16 -14.87
C ILE A 125 -9.77 -20.71 -14.44
N GLN A 126 -10.26 -20.27 -13.28
CA GLN A 126 -10.18 -18.85 -12.88
C GLN A 126 -8.77 -18.42 -12.44
N ALA A 127 -8.05 -19.28 -11.73
CA ALA A 127 -6.69 -19.04 -11.30
C ALA A 127 -5.69 -19.74 -12.22
N ILE A 128 -5.16 -19.01 -13.22
CA ILE A 128 -4.12 -19.52 -14.13
C ILE A 128 -2.76 -19.64 -13.42
N SER A 129 -2.52 -18.81 -12.41
CA SER A 129 -1.29 -18.77 -11.63
C SER A 129 -1.53 -19.24 -10.21
N ALA A 130 -0.58 -20.02 -9.67
CA ALA A 130 -0.56 -20.43 -8.27
C ALA A 130 0.43 -19.60 -7.47
N GLY A 131 0.02 -19.15 -6.29
CA GLY A 131 0.84 -18.28 -5.46
C GLY A 131 0.01 -17.35 -4.58
N LEU A 132 0.65 -16.29 -4.10
CA LEU A 132 0.01 -15.21 -3.38
C LEU A 132 0.37 -13.87 -4.02
N LYS A 133 -0.52 -12.88 -3.87
CA LYS A 133 -0.26 -11.49 -4.25
C LYS A 133 -0.20 -10.63 -3.00
N ILE A 134 0.87 -9.86 -2.86
CA ILE A 134 1.18 -9.07 -1.67
C ILE A 134 1.21 -7.59 -2.01
N ARG A 135 0.55 -6.80 -1.18
CA ARG A 135 0.59 -5.34 -1.23
C ARG A 135 1.12 -4.80 0.09
N VAL A 136 2.22 -4.06 0.01
CA VAL A 136 2.75 -3.25 1.11
C VAL A 136 2.22 -1.83 0.96
N HIS A 137 1.59 -1.31 2.00
CA HIS A 137 0.94 0.01 1.95
C HIS A 137 0.86 0.66 3.33
N ARG A 138 0.48 1.95 3.36
CA ARG A 138 0.21 2.67 4.61
C ARG A 138 -1.07 2.13 5.26
N GLN A 139 -1.16 2.20 6.57
CA GLN A 139 -2.39 1.93 7.31
C GLN A 139 -3.53 2.85 6.85
N ASN A 140 -4.77 2.41 7.04
CA ASN A 140 -5.99 3.17 6.69
C ASN A 140 -6.14 3.56 5.20
N THR A 141 -5.33 3.00 4.29
CA THR A 141 -5.53 3.11 2.84
C THR A 141 -6.23 1.87 2.26
N LEU A 142 -6.94 2.01 1.14
CA LEU A 142 -7.56 0.88 0.47
C LEU A 142 -6.49 -0.08 -0.13
N PRO A 143 -6.51 -1.39 0.21
CA PRO A 143 -5.52 -2.34 -0.30
C PRO A 143 -5.86 -2.79 -1.72
N ILE A 144 -5.37 -2.05 -2.73
CA ILE A 144 -5.58 -2.39 -4.15
C ILE A 144 -4.55 -3.45 -4.58
N VAL A 145 -4.75 -4.69 -4.12
CA VAL A 145 -3.79 -5.79 -4.33
C VAL A 145 -3.74 -6.27 -5.78
N GLY A 146 -4.90 -6.42 -6.42
CA GLY A 146 -5.00 -6.93 -7.79
C GLY A 146 -4.17 -6.14 -8.82
N ARG A 147 -4.10 -4.81 -8.68
CA ARG A 147 -3.36 -3.93 -9.61
C ARG A 147 -1.96 -3.54 -9.11
N LEU A 148 -1.76 -3.33 -7.81
CA LEU A 148 -0.54 -2.73 -7.24
C LEU A 148 0.28 -3.67 -6.35
N GLY A 149 -0.16 -4.92 -6.19
CA GLY A 149 0.57 -5.94 -5.44
C GLY A 149 1.60 -6.67 -6.31
N PHE A 150 2.68 -7.15 -5.69
CA PHE A 150 3.65 -8.04 -6.31
C PHE A 150 3.27 -9.51 -6.05
N SER A 151 3.66 -10.39 -6.95
CA SER A 151 3.32 -11.82 -6.89
C SER A 151 4.46 -12.63 -6.31
N VAL A 152 4.14 -13.65 -5.51
CA VAL A 152 5.11 -14.63 -5.00
C VAL A 152 4.60 -16.04 -5.27
N GLY A 153 5.52 -16.92 -5.64
CA GLY A 153 5.22 -18.30 -6.00
C GLY A 153 5.62 -19.29 -4.90
N PRO A 154 4.95 -20.45 -4.82
CA PRO A 154 5.38 -21.55 -3.96
C PRO A 154 6.79 -22.05 -4.37
N GLY A 155 7.49 -22.68 -3.43
CA GLY A 155 8.84 -23.22 -3.64
C GLY A 155 9.95 -22.16 -3.62
N THR A 156 9.64 -20.95 -3.15
CA THR A 156 10.58 -19.82 -3.09
C THR A 156 10.62 -19.18 -1.71
N SER A 157 11.80 -18.72 -1.31
CA SER A 157 11.99 -17.75 -0.24
C SER A 157 12.09 -16.37 -0.89
N VAL A 158 11.15 -15.49 -0.55
CA VAL A 158 11.07 -14.14 -1.09
C VAL A 158 11.47 -13.15 -0.01
N PHE A 159 12.48 -12.34 -0.32
CA PHE A 159 12.96 -11.26 0.54
C PHE A 159 12.50 -9.93 -0.06
N ALA A 160 11.54 -9.29 0.59
CA ALA A 160 11.01 -7.99 0.22
C ALA A 160 11.61 -6.90 1.11
N GLY A 161 12.74 -6.34 0.65
CA GLY A 161 13.36 -5.16 1.25
C GLY A 161 12.58 -3.91 0.90
N ILE A 162 12.01 -3.24 1.90
CA ILE A 162 11.13 -2.09 1.73
C ILE A 162 11.92 -0.79 1.87
N ARG A 163 11.67 0.16 0.96
CA ARG A 163 12.06 1.56 1.11
C ARG A 163 10.83 2.45 1.29
N LYS A 164 10.85 3.27 2.34
CA LYS A 164 9.82 4.27 2.61
C LYS A 164 10.12 5.53 1.80
N LYS A 165 9.08 6.10 1.19
CA LYS A 165 9.14 7.34 0.42
C LYS A 165 8.00 8.25 0.83
N ARG A 166 8.30 9.51 1.11
CA ARG A 166 7.32 10.54 1.44
C ARG A 166 7.37 11.62 0.37
N VAL A 167 6.21 11.94 -0.21
CA VAL A 167 6.05 13.00 -1.19
C VAL A 167 5.19 14.10 -0.55
N ILE A 168 5.63 15.35 -0.66
CA ILE A 168 4.93 16.54 -0.17
C ILE A 168 4.74 17.49 -1.34
N ASN A 169 3.49 17.78 -1.68
CA ASN A 169 3.11 18.65 -2.80
C ASN A 169 2.56 19.98 -2.26
N LEU A 170 2.63 21.04 -3.07
CA LEU A 170 2.13 22.36 -2.69
C LEU A 170 0.62 22.54 -2.99
N PRO A 171 -0.10 23.28 -2.13
CA PRO A 171 -1.50 23.63 -2.39
C PRO A 171 -1.60 24.78 -3.40
N LYS A 172 -2.83 25.22 -3.71
CA LYS A 172 -3.03 26.47 -4.47
C LYS A 172 -2.23 27.61 -3.84
N PRO A 173 -1.62 28.49 -4.64
CA PRO A 173 -1.77 28.69 -6.09
C PRO A 173 -0.77 27.94 -6.99
N TYR A 174 0.02 27.01 -6.44
CA TYR A 174 1.02 26.25 -7.21
C TYR A 174 0.36 25.22 -8.15
N GLU A 175 1.07 24.84 -9.23
CA GLU A 175 0.57 23.94 -10.28
C GLU A 175 0.04 22.61 -9.74
N SER A 176 0.72 22.06 -8.74
CA SER A 176 0.37 20.77 -8.14
C SER A 176 -1.02 20.77 -7.49
N ASN A 177 -1.53 21.92 -7.05
CA ASN A 177 -2.89 22.12 -6.54
C ASN A 177 -3.35 20.94 -5.65
N CYS A 178 -2.55 20.64 -4.64
CA CYS A 178 -2.71 19.42 -3.88
C CYS A 178 -4.01 19.40 -3.06
N TYR A 179 -4.49 18.18 -2.80
CA TYR A 179 -5.67 17.92 -1.99
C TYR A 179 -5.28 17.40 -0.60
N ASP A 180 -5.80 18.03 0.46
CA ASP A 180 -5.54 17.65 1.86
C ASP A 180 -6.75 17.03 2.57
N GLY A 181 -7.84 16.77 1.83
CA GLY A 181 -9.05 16.19 2.40
C GLY A 181 -8.93 14.70 2.71
N LYS A 182 -9.81 14.22 3.59
CA LYS A 182 -9.98 12.80 3.88
C LYS A 182 -10.95 12.15 2.91
N MET A 183 -10.87 10.83 2.82
CA MET A 183 -11.78 10.05 2.01
C MET A 183 -13.04 9.72 2.83
N ASP A 184 -14.03 10.63 2.82
CA ASP A 184 -15.26 10.50 3.63
C ASP A 184 -16.21 9.39 3.15
N ALA A 185 -15.92 8.80 1.99
CA ALA A 185 -16.80 7.85 1.33
C ALA A 185 -16.67 6.39 1.83
N ILE A 186 -15.62 6.07 2.60
CA ILE A 186 -15.39 4.73 3.16
C ILE A 186 -15.04 4.88 4.66
N THR A 187 -15.89 4.33 5.53
CA THR A 187 -15.72 4.38 7.00
C THR A 187 -14.38 3.82 7.47
N ASP A 188 -13.92 2.74 6.83
CA ASP A 188 -12.77 1.98 7.32
C ASP A 188 -11.43 2.37 6.65
N HIS A 189 -11.47 3.25 5.64
CA HIS A 189 -10.31 3.63 4.83
C HIS A 189 -10.32 5.14 4.54
N THR A 190 -9.98 5.93 5.55
CA THR A 190 -10.11 7.39 5.51
C THR A 190 -8.95 8.09 4.81
N THR A 191 -7.81 7.41 4.59
CA THR A 191 -6.63 8.04 4.01
C THR A 191 -6.76 8.15 2.49
N TYR A 192 -6.78 9.39 1.99
CA TYR A 192 -6.82 9.67 0.57
C TYR A 192 -5.52 9.24 -0.13
N THR A 193 -5.66 8.56 -1.25
CA THR A 193 -4.58 8.25 -2.19
C THR A 193 -5.13 8.33 -3.60
N ILE A 194 -4.28 8.64 -4.58
CA ILE A 194 -4.68 8.72 -6.00
C ILE A 194 -5.33 7.40 -6.45
N SER A 195 -4.74 6.27 -6.06
CA SER A 195 -5.24 4.95 -6.41
C SER A 195 -6.61 4.66 -5.77
N SER A 196 -6.84 5.10 -4.53
CA SER A 196 -8.16 4.98 -3.89
C SER A 196 -9.20 5.89 -4.56
N CYS A 197 -8.84 7.11 -4.93
CA CYS A 197 -9.71 8.02 -5.68
C CYS A 197 -10.14 7.41 -7.03
N LEU A 198 -9.18 6.88 -7.80
CA LEU A 198 -9.47 6.24 -9.08
C LEU A 198 -10.36 5.01 -8.91
N SER A 199 -10.10 4.18 -7.90
CA SER A 199 -10.93 3.01 -7.59
C SER A 199 -12.35 3.41 -7.20
N LEU A 200 -12.52 4.48 -6.42
CA LEU A 200 -13.83 4.99 -6.05
C LEU A 200 -14.55 5.66 -7.22
N CYS A 201 -13.83 6.36 -8.11
CA CYS A 201 -14.40 6.94 -9.32
C CYS A 201 -14.96 5.84 -10.23
N GLU A 202 -14.18 4.78 -10.48
CA GLU A 202 -14.64 3.58 -11.21
C GLU A 202 -15.89 3.00 -10.54
N THR A 203 -15.87 2.86 -9.21
CA THR A 203 -17.03 2.35 -8.45
C THR A 203 -18.27 3.22 -8.59
N ARG A 204 -18.14 4.54 -8.51
CA ARG A 204 -19.26 5.49 -8.67
C ARG A 204 -19.86 5.43 -10.07
N SER A 205 -19.01 5.37 -11.10
CA SER A 205 -19.47 5.28 -12.48
C SER A 205 -20.26 3.99 -12.72
N LEU A 206 -19.75 2.85 -12.22
CA LEU A 206 -20.43 1.56 -12.35
C LEU A 206 -21.77 1.52 -11.59
N ILE A 207 -21.84 2.10 -10.40
CA ILE A 207 -23.08 2.22 -9.63
C ILE A 207 -24.08 3.13 -10.35
N LYS A 208 -23.62 4.23 -10.96
CA LYS A 208 -24.49 5.16 -11.71
C LYS A 208 -25.12 4.49 -12.93
N GLU A 209 -24.38 3.63 -13.61
CA GLU A 209 -24.87 2.94 -14.82
C GLU A 209 -25.74 1.72 -14.51
N CYS A 210 -25.32 0.87 -13.56
CA CYS A 210 -25.98 -0.42 -13.30
C CYS A 210 -26.80 -0.47 -12.00
N GLY A 211 -26.74 0.55 -11.13
CA GLY A 211 -27.51 0.62 -9.88
C GLY A 211 -27.04 -0.32 -8.75
N CYS A 212 -25.93 -1.03 -8.96
CA CYS A 212 -25.36 -1.97 -8.01
C CYS A 212 -23.83 -2.03 -8.16
N ARG A 213 -23.16 -2.72 -7.25
CA ARG A 213 -21.69 -2.88 -7.26
C ARG A 213 -21.28 -4.35 -7.16
N ASN A 214 -20.03 -4.65 -7.52
CA ASN A 214 -19.43 -5.92 -7.17
C ASN A 214 -19.23 -6.00 -5.65
N MET A 215 -19.27 -7.22 -5.11
CA MET A 215 -19.10 -7.44 -3.66
C MET A 215 -17.73 -6.98 -3.17
N GLU A 216 -16.72 -7.20 -3.99
CA GLU A 216 -15.30 -6.85 -3.80
C GLU A 216 -15.04 -5.34 -3.78
N MET A 217 -15.96 -4.54 -4.32
CA MET A 217 -15.83 -3.08 -4.33
C MET A 217 -16.25 -2.52 -2.97
N SER A 218 -15.53 -1.50 -2.50
CA SER A 218 -15.89 -0.82 -1.26
C SER A 218 -17.33 -0.30 -1.33
N GLY A 219 -18.09 -0.53 -0.27
CA GLY A 219 -19.48 -0.09 -0.20
C GLY A 219 -19.57 1.42 -0.06
N LEU A 220 -19.85 2.11 -1.17
CA LEU A 220 -20.18 3.53 -1.15
C LEU A 220 -21.62 3.70 -0.66
N ASN A 221 -21.84 4.48 0.40
CA ASN A 221 -23.15 4.89 0.90
C ASN A 221 -24.17 3.72 1.05
N GLY A 222 -23.71 2.55 1.51
CA GLY A 222 -24.58 1.39 1.71
C GLY A 222 -25.12 0.73 0.43
N THR A 223 -24.55 1.02 -0.74
CA THR A 223 -24.97 0.44 -2.02
C THR A 223 -24.95 -1.10 -2.00
N LYS A 224 -26.05 -1.67 -2.51
CA LYS A 224 -26.25 -3.12 -2.53
C LYS A 224 -25.33 -3.81 -3.55
N PRO A 225 -24.82 -4.99 -3.24
CA PRO A 225 -24.23 -5.85 -4.24
C PRO A 225 -25.23 -6.24 -5.33
N CYS A 226 -24.74 -6.43 -6.55
CA CYS A 226 -25.52 -7.05 -7.61
C CYS A 226 -25.87 -8.50 -7.25
N LYS A 227 -27.10 -8.92 -7.53
CA LYS A 227 -27.60 -10.27 -7.21
C LYS A 227 -27.99 -11.06 -8.46
N THR A 228 -28.50 -10.38 -9.49
CA THR A 228 -29.04 -11.04 -10.68
C THR A 228 -27.98 -11.18 -11.77
N LYS A 229 -28.12 -12.19 -12.64
CA LYS A 229 -27.25 -12.38 -13.80
C LYS A 229 -27.27 -11.16 -14.74
N LYS A 230 -28.41 -10.49 -14.87
CA LYS A 230 -28.58 -9.27 -15.69
C LYS A 230 -27.76 -8.10 -15.13
N GLU A 231 -27.83 -7.87 -13.81
CA GLU A 231 -27.01 -6.87 -13.12
C GLU A 231 -25.51 -7.17 -13.26
N LEU A 232 -25.10 -8.43 -13.10
CA LEU A 232 -23.70 -8.82 -13.25
C LEU A 232 -23.20 -8.63 -14.70
N THR A 233 -24.03 -8.95 -15.68
CA THR A 233 -23.73 -8.71 -17.10
C THR A 233 -23.60 -7.21 -17.41
N CYS A 234 -24.43 -6.37 -16.78
CA CYS A 234 -24.31 -4.91 -16.88
C CYS A 234 -22.96 -4.44 -16.35
N LEU A 235 -22.58 -4.87 -15.14
CA LEU A 235 -21.31 -4.48 -14.54
C LEU A 235 -20.11 -4.85 -15.40
N LEU A 236 -20.07 -6.07 -15.95
CA LEU A 236 -18.96 -6.50 -16.81
C LEU A 236 -18.85 -5.63 -18.06
N LYS A 237 -19.98 -5.27 -18.68
CA LYS A 237 -20.01 -4.37 -19.84
C LYS A 237 -19.59 -2.95 -19.47
N ALA A 238 -20.17 -2.39 -18.41
CA ALA A 238 -19.87 -1.05 -17.92
C ALA A 238 -18.39 -0.93 -17.52
N GLN A 239 -17.81 -1.97 -16.92
CA GLN A 239 -16.40 -2.02 -16.55
C GLN A 239 -15.48 -2.04 -17.78
N ALA A 240 -15.83 -2.81 -18.81
CA ALA A 240 -15.10 -2.79 -20.09
C ALA A 240 -15.16 -1.40 -20.76
N THR A 241 -16.34 -0.77 -20.77
CA THR A 241 -16.53 0.59 -21.29
C THR A 241 -15.76 1.64 -20.49
N PHE A 242 -15.73 1.52 -19.16
CA PHE A 242 -15.00 2.46 -18.31
C PHE A 242 -13.47 2.37 -18.54
N GLN A 243 -12.95 1.16 -18.81
CA GLN A 243 -11.52 0.99 -19.12
C GLN A 243 -11.10 1.68 -20.42
N THR A 244 -11.99 1.80 -21.42
CA THR A 244 -11.68 2.47 -22.68
C THR A 244 -11.82 4.00 -22.58
N LEU A 245 -12.70 4.52 -21.72
CA LEU A 245 -12.98 5.95 -21.53
C LEU A 245 -12.09 6.67 -20.49
N LYS A 246 -11.12 5.95 -19.92
CA LYS A 246 -10.39 6.26 -18.67
C LYS A 246 -9.76 7.66 -18.56
N LYS A 247 -9.56 8.39 -19.67
CA LYS A 247 -8.71 9.59 -19.71
C LYS A 247 -9.38 10.89 -19.26
N ASN A 248 -10.72 11.01 -19.29
CA ASN A 248 -11.41 12.30 -19.06
C ASN A 248 -12.48 12.29 -17.95
N GLN A 249 -12.72 11.18 -17.25
CA GLN A 249 -13.90 11.05 -16.39
C GLN A 249 -13.63 11.12 -14.88
N CYS A 250 -12.37 11.02 -14.45
CA CYS A 250 -12.01 11.04 -13.03
C CYS A 250 -11.07 12.21 -12.72
N ASP A 251 -11.54 13.17 -11.94
CA ASP A 251 -10.71 14.21 -11.33
C ASP A 251 -10.18 13.71 -9.98
N CYS A 252 -8.91 13.30 -9.97
CA CYS A 252 -8.22 12.78 -8.80
C CYS A 252 -6.95 13.59 -8.55
N PRO A 253 -7.03 14.71 -7.81
CA PRO A 253 -5.87 15.55 -7.53
C PRO A 253 -4.82 14.80 -6.71
N VAL A 254 -3.57 15.25 -6.79
CA VAL A 254 -2.48 14.70 -5.99
C VAL A 254 -2.66 15.08 -4.52
N PRO A 255 -2.37 14.18 -3.55
CA PRO A 255 -2.42 14.51 -2.14
C PRO A 255 -1.32 15.51 -1.76
N CYS A 256 -1.58 16.38 -0.78
CA CYS A 256 -0.54 17.26 -0.22
C CYS A 256 0.56 16.48 0.50
N GLY A 257 0.23 15.32 1.08
CA GLY A 257 1.20 14.41 1.68
C GLY A 257 0.88 12.95 1.36
N ALA A 258 1.82 12.26 0.71
CA ALA A 258 1.72 10.82 0.45
C ALA A 258 2.89 10.06 1.05
N ILE A 259 2.62 8.86 1.56
CA ILE A 259 3.64 7.89 1.95
C ILE A 259 3.45 6.65 1.09
N SER A 260 4.51 6.23 0.42
CA SER A 260 4.56 5.01 -0.36
C SER A 260 5.70 4.12 0.13
N TYR A 261 5.50 2.81 -0.04
CA TYR A 261 6.48 1.78 0.27
C TYR A 261 6.84 1.06 -1.02
N GLU A 262 8.11 1.06 -1.38
CA GLU A 262 8.64 0.47 -2.60
C GLU A 262 9.39 -0.82 -2.23
N PRO A 263 8.87 -2.01 -2.63
CA PRO A 263 9.53 -3.27 -2.34
C PRO A 263 10.61 -3.59 -3.39
N TYR A 264 11.80 -3.96 -2.92
CA TYR A 264 12.87 -4.57 -3.70
C TYR A 264 12.89 -6.06 -3.37
N LEU A 265 12.68 -6.88 -4.41
CA LEU A 265 12.47 -8.31 -4.26
C LEU A 265 13.75 -9.07 -4.63
N SER A 266 14.16 -10.00 -3.77
CA SER A 266 15.14 -11.03 -4.09
C SER A 266 14.60 -12.42 -3.71
N TYR A 267 15.17 -13.45 -4.32
CA TYR A 267 14.60 -14.80 -4.29
C TYR A 267 15.67 -15.85 -4.03
N ALA A 268 15.30 -16.89 -3.29
CA ALA A 268 16.06 -18.12 -3.15
C ALA A 268 15.13 -19.34 -3.28
N ALA A 269 15.69 -20.51 -3.58
CA ALA A 269 14.91 -21.74 -3.63
C ALA A 269 14.50 -22.18 -2.21
N PHE A 270 13.23 -22.52 -2.03
CA PHE A 270 12.68 -22.98 -0.76
C PHE A 270 11.91 -24.29 -0.91
N PRO A 271 12.00 -25.19 0.08
CA PRO A 271 13.08 -25.28 1.06
C PRO A 271 14.39 -25.80 0.44
N SER A 272 15.50 -25.65 1.16
CA SER A 272 16.76 -26.28 0.77
C SER A 272 16.69 -27.80 0.95
N VAL A 273 17.42 -28.55 0.12
CA VAL A 273 17.46 -30.03 0.19
C VAL A 273 17.95 -30.49 1.57
N GLY A 274 18.93 -29.79 2.15
CA GLY A 274 19.42 -30.05 3.49
C GLY A 274 18.35 -29.86 4.56
N TYR A 275 17.55 -28.80 4.47
CA TYR A 275 16.45 -28.54 5.41
C TYR A 275 15.40 -29.65 5.37
N LEU A 276 14.96 -30.04 4.17
CA LEU A 276 14.00 -31.14 3.99
C LEU A 276 14.51 -32.45 4.60
N SER A 277 15.75 -32.82 4.31
CA SER A 277 16.33 -34.08 4.80
C SER A 277 16.44 -34.14 6.33
N ARG A 278 16.52 -32.98 7.00
CA ARG A 278 16.52 -32.89 8.47
C ARG A 278 15.12 -32.81 9.06
N PHE A 279 14.19 -32.14 8.39
CA PHE A 279 12.80 -32.03 8.81
C PHE A 279 12.13 -33.41 8.88
N PHE A 280 12.28 -34.23 7.84
CA PHE A 280 11.76 -35.61 7.84
C PHE A 280 12.44 -36.50 8.89
N LYS A 281 13.74 -36.34 9.13
CA LYS A 281 14.46 -37.06 10.19
C LYS A 281 14.05 -36.62 11.60
N ALA A 282 13.73 -35.34 11.81
CA ALA A 282 13.33 -34.81 13.11
C ALA A 282 11.92 -35.26 13.52
N GLY A 283 11.01 -35.47 12.55
CA GLY A 283 9.71 -36.10 12.79
C GLY A 283 9.80 -37.59 13.18
N GLU A 284 10.96 -38.22 12.93
CA GLU A 284 11.25 -39.62 13.22
C GLU A 284 11.87 -39.86 14.61
N ASN A 285 12.21 -38.80 15.36
CA ASN A 285 12.80 -38.92 16.70
C ASN A 285 11.84 -39.47 17.78
N ASN A 286 10.71 -40.07 17.38
CA ASN A 286 9.86 -40.86 18.26
C ASN A 286 9.91 -42.37 18.02
N THR A 287 10.83 -42.90 17.20
CA THR A 287 11.22 -44.32 17.28
C THR A 287 12.67 -44.54 16.87
N TYR A 288 13.43 -45.19 17.76
CA TYR A 288 14.76 -45.74 17.54
C TYR A 288 14.83 -46.59 16.27
N TRP A 289 15.56 -46.13 15.24
CA TRP A 289 15.98 -46.99 14.13
C TRP A 289 17.43 -46.68 13.74
N THR A 290 18.31 -47.68 13.90
CA THR A 290 19.74 -47.61 13.58
C THR A 290 19.99 -47.66 12.07
N ALA A 291 21.08 -47.00 11.64
CA ALA A 291 21.45 -46.73 10.25
C ALA A 291 21.68 -47.98 9.35
N GLU A 292 21.58 -49.18 9.91
CA GLU A 292 21.90 -50.44 9.24
C GLU A 292 20.70 -51.07 8.50
N LYS A 293 19.47 -50.60 8.78
CA LYS A 293 18.25 -50.98 8.02
C LYS A 293 17.93 -50.08 6.82
N ILE A 294 18.77 -49.08 6.52
CA ILE A 294 18.57 -48.07 5.46
C ILE A 294 18.75 -48.65 4.03
N LYS A 295 19.27 -49.87 3.87
CA LYS A 295 19.53 -50.49 2.55
C LYS A 295 18.31 -51.14 1.89
N GLN A 296 17.14 -51.24 2.54
CA GLN A 296 15.92 -51.81 1.95
C GLN A 296 14.77 -50.79 1.84
N THR A 297 15.04 -49.63 1.24
CA THR A 297 14.04 -48.54 1.18
C THR A 297 13.95 -47.89 -0.19
N GLN A 298 13.51 -48.68 -1.19
CA GLN A 298 13.00 -48.11 -2.46
C GLN A 298 11.58 -47.52 -2.29
N GLN A 299 10.80 -47.99 -1.31
CA GLN A 299 9.41 -47.54 -1.09
C GLN A 299 9.30 -46.25 -0.23
N TRP A 300 10.32 -45.94 0.58
CA TRP A 300 10.36 -44.71 1.40
C TRP A 300 10.81 -43.47 0.63
N LEU A 301 11.62 -43.65 -0.42
CA LEU A 301 12.01 -42.55 -1.30
C LEU A 301 10.78 -41.93 -1.98
N SER A 302 9.77 -42.74 -2.30
CA SER A 302 8.53 -42.34 -2.95
C SER A 302 7.67 -41.42 -2.07
N LEU A 303 7.57 -41.72 -0.76
CA LEU A 303 6.76 -40.96 0.19
C LEU A 303 7.42 -39.61 0.55
N THR A 304 8.73 -39.61 0.82
CA THR A 304 9.49 -38.37 1.05
C THR A 304 9.58 -37.48 -0.20
N PHE A 305 9.59 -38.07 -1.40
CA PHE A 305 9.53 -37.32 -2.66
C PHE A 305 8.16 -36.67 -2.88
N MET A 306 7.06 -37.38 -2.58
CA MET A 306 5.71 -36.81 -2.63
C MET A 306 5.51 -35.67 -1.64
N ASP A 307 6.00 -35.80 -0.41
CA ASP A 307 5.94 -34.71 0.58
C ASP A 307 6.83 -33.52 0.20
N THR A 308 7.98 -33.77 -0.40
CA THR A 308 8.88 -32.72 -0.90
C THR A 308 8.26 -31.94 -2.06
N ILE A 309 7.62 -32.65 -3.01
CA ILE A 309 6.88 -32.02 -4.11
C ILE A 309 5.73 -31.20 -3.56
N TYR A 310 4.96 -31.76 -2.62
CA TYR A 310 3.85 -31.05 -1.98
C TYR A 310 4.33 -29.76 -1.31
N ILE A 311 5.42 -29.81 -0.54
CA ILE A 311 5.99 -28.62 0.12
C ILE A 311 6.43 -27.59 -0.91
N ARG A 312 7.15 -28.00 -1.96
CA ARG A 312 7.59 -27.06 -3.02
C ARG A 312 6.45 -26.47 -3.84
N GLN A 313 5.35 -27.21 -4.00
CA GLN A 313 4.18 -26.75 -4.73
C GLN A 313 3.27 -25.90 -3.84
N ASN A 314 3.25 -26.09 -2.53
CA ASN A 314 2.29 -25.41 -1.67
C ASN A 314 2.90 -24.34 -0.78
N PHE A 315 4.16 -24.48 -0.35
CA PHE A 315 4.74 -23.59 0.65
C PHE A 315 5.71 -22.59 0.04
N LEU A 316 5.69 -21.37 0.58
CA LEU A 316 6.70 -20.33 0.34
C LEU A 316 7.07 -19.64 1.64
N GLU A 317 8.26 -19.05 1.65
CA GLU A 317 8.70 -18.15 2.72
C GLU A 317 8.64 -16.71 2.21
N LEU A 318 8.06 -15.81 3.00
CA LEU A 318 8.01 -14.38 2.71
C LEU A 318 8.63 -13.60 3.87
N ARG A 319 9.64 -12.79 3.59
CA ARG A 319 10.24 -11.86 4.56
C ARG A 319 10.03 -10.43 4.09
N VAL A 320 9.37 -9.61 4.90
CA VAL A 320 9.13 -8.19 4.64
C VAL A 320 9.84 -7.38 5.72
N TYR A 321 10.76 -6.51 5.33
CA TYR A 321 11.62 -5.76 6.25
C TYR A 321 12.07 -4.44 5.64
N PHE A 322 12.50 -3.47 6.44
CA PHE A 322 13.16 -2.28 5.88
C PHE A 322 14.59 -2.60 5.47
N GLN A 323 14.96 -2.20 4.25
CA GLN A 323 16.35 -2.34 3.79
C GLN A 323 17.29 -1.45 4.62
N ASP A 324 16.85 -0.22 4.89
CA ASP A 324 17.53 0.78 5.70
C ASP A 324 16.46 1.53 6.51
N LEU A 325 16.85 2.09 7.66
CA LEU A 325 15.97 2.93 8.49
C LEU A 325 15.88 4.39 8.01
N ASN A 326 16.63 4.72 6.95
CA ASN A 326 16.46 6.00 6.27
C ASN A 326 15.32 5.93 5.24
N TYR A 327 14.73 7.08 4.94
CA TYR A 327 13.66 7.19 3.98
C TYR A 327 13.81 8.46 3.13
N GLN A 328 13.33 8.38 1.90
CA GLN A 328 13.41 9.49 0.95
C GLN A 328 12.23 10.45 1.17
N VAL A 329 12.53 11.74 1.27
CA VAL A 329 11.55 12.82 1.26
C VAL A 329 11.72 13.63 -0.03
N ILE A 330 10.65 13.71 -0.81
CA ILE A 330 10.55 14.53 -2.01
C ILE A 330 9.52 15.61 -1.69
N GLU A 331 9.98 16.85 -1.51
CA GLU A 331 9.13 17.98 -1.15
C GLU A 331 9.20 19.06 -2.22
N GLU A 332 8.04 19.49 -2.70
CA GLU A 332 7.91 20.70 -3.50
C GLU A 332 8.06 21.92 -2.59
N THR A 333 8.93 22.85 -2.98
CA THR A 333 9.20 24.10 -2.26
C THR A 333 9.06 25.27 -3.23
N PRO A 334 8.60 26.45 -2.78
CA PRO A 334 8.56 27.63 -3.63
C PRO A 334 9.96 27.94 -4.16
N ALA A 335 10.11 28.07 -5.48
CA ALA A 335 11.41 28.43 -6.08
C ALA A 335 11.71 29.93 -5.91
N TYR A 336 10.71 30.73 -5.58
CA TYR A 336 10.83 32.16 -5.38
C TYR A 336 9.92 32.61 -4.24
N GLU A 337 10.53 32.86 -3.09
CA GLU A 337 9.85 33.27 -1.87
C GLU A 337 9.71 34.79 -1.77
N LEU A 338 8.86 35.24 -0.83
CA LEU A 338 8.66 36.67 -0.56
C LEU A 338 9.98 37.36 -0.14
N GLU A 339 10.82 36.64 0.60
CA GLU A 339 12.14 37.13 1.03
C GLU A 339 13.03 37.45 -0.17
N SER A 340 13.08 36.55 -1.16
CA SER A 340 13.81 36.76 -2.42
C SER A 340 13.24 37.93 -3.21
N LEU A 341 11.91 38.09 -3.24
CA LEU A 341 11.26 39.23 -3.89
C LEU A 341 11.67 40.56 -3.25
N LEU A 342 11.57 40.66 -1.93
CA LEU A 342 11.94 41.87 -1.19
C LEU A 342 13.44 42.16 -1.28
N GLY A 343 14.27 41.11 -1.26
CA GLY A 343 15.72 41.21 -1.46
C GLY A 343 16.09 41.76 -2.84
N GLU A 344 15.46 41.26 -3.91
CA GLU A 344 15.72 41.76 -5.27
C GLU A 344 15.19 43.19 -5.48
N ILE A 345 13.99 43.52 -4.99
CA ILE A 345 13.44 44.88 -5.06
C ILE A 345 14.31 45.85 -4.26
N GLY A 346 14.63 45.51 -3.01
CA GLY A 346 15.48 46.31 -2.15
C GLY A 346 16.89 46.48 -2.72
N GLY A 347 17.45 45.43 -3.31
CA GLY A 347 18.74 45.48 -4.00
C GLY A 347 18.73 46.41 -5.21
N GLN A 348 17.70 46.36 -6.07
CA GLN A 348 17.59 47.26 -7.22
C GLN A 348 17.35 48.72 -6.81
N VAL A 349 16.48 48.98 -5.83
CA VAL A 349 16.21 50.34 -5.34
C VAL A 349 17.45 50.92 -4.64
N GLY A 350 18.10 50.12 -3.80
CA GLY A 350 19.33 50.51 -3.12
C GLY A 350 20.48 50.79 -4.09
N LEU A 351 20.63 49.98 -5.15
CA LEU A 351 21.70 50.18 -6.14
C LEU A 351 21.44 51.37 -7.07
N CYS A 352 20.20 51.52 -7.57
CA CYS A 352 19.89 52.55 -8.58
C CYS A 352 19.65 53.93 -7.99
N VAL A 353 19.01 54.00 -6.81
CA VAL A 353 18.56 55.26 -6.19
C VAL A 353 19.34 55.58 -4.91
N GLY A 354 20.00 54.58 -4.30
CA GLY A 354 20.55 54.74 -2.94
C GLY A 354 19.47 54.83 -1.86
N ALA A 355 18.22 54.51 -2.22
CA ALA A 355 17.06 54.60 -1.35
C ALA A 355 16.84 53.28 -0.60
N SER A 356 16.26 53.40 0.59
CA SER A 356 15.84 52.27 1.42
C SER A 356 14.40 52.47 1.90
N LEU A 357 13.86 51.48 2.60
CA LEU A 357 12.54 51.63 3.22
C LEU A 357 12.49 52.84 4.16
N LEU A 358 13.58 53.16 4.86
CA LEU A 358 13.67 54.33 5.72
C LEU A 358 13.51 55.64 4.93
N THR A 359 14.17 55.76 3.76
CA THR A 359 14.02 56.96 2.93
C THR A 359 12.58 57.16 2.45
N VAL A 360 11.84 56.09 2.16
CA VAL A 360 10.42 56.18 1.78
C VAL A 360 9.57 56.66 2.96
N LEU A 361 9.83 56.15 4.17
CA LEU A 361 9.15 56.60 5.38
C LEU A 361 9.44 58.07 5.68
N GLU A 362 10.68 58.54 5.50
CA GLU A 362 11.03 59.96 5.62
C GLU A 362 10.24 60.85 4.65
N PHE A 363 10.11 60.43 3.38
CA PHE A 363 9.27 61.14 2.40
C PHE A 363 7.79 61.16 2.82
N CYS A 364 7.26 60.06 3.34
CA CYS A 364 5.89 60.02 3.85
C CYS A 364 5.69 60.95 5.05
N ASP A 365 6.64 61.01 5.99
CA ASP A 365 6.58 61.91 7.15
C ASP A 365 6.59 63.38 6.72
N VAL A 366 7.43 63.75 5.75
CA VAL A 366 7.46 65.11 5.19
C VAL A 366 6.12 65.45 4.53
N ILE A 367 5.55 64.55 3.73
CA ILE A 367 4.23 64.76 3.09
C ILE A 367 3.13 64.92 4.13
N LEU A 368 3.09 64.05 5.15
CA LEU A 368 2.13 64.14 6.25
C LEU A 368 2.29 65.44 7.03
N GLY A 369 3.53 65.89 7.25
CA GLY A 369 3.84 67.19 7.86
C GLY A 369 3.28 68.35 7.05
N ILE A 370 3.50 68.37 5.74
CA ILE A 370 2.98 69.40 4.82
C ILE A 370 1.44 69.42 4.83
N VAL A 371 0.80 68.25 4.77
CA VAL A 371 -0.67 68.14 4.80
C VAL A 371 -1.25 68.64 6.12
N ARG A 372 -0.63 68.29 7.26
CA ARG A 372 -1.04 68.83 8.58
C ARG A 372 -0.98 70.35 8.63
N ILE A 373 0.12 70.93 8.12
CA ILE A 373 0.28 72.39 8.05
C ILE A 373 -0.82 73.02 7.18
N GLN A 374 -1.13 72.43 6.02
CA GLN A 374 -2.18 72.95 5.13
C GLN A 374 -3.60 72.81 5.69
N MET A 375 -3.88 71.77 6.48
CA MET A 375 -5.20 71.54 7.07
C MET A 375 -5.41 72.28 8.41
N GLY A 376 -4.42 73.04 8.90
CA GLY A 376 -4.54 73.81 10.14
C GLY A 376 -4.65 72.96 11.41
N LEU A 377 -4.40 71.66 11.32
CA LEU A 377 -4.36 70.72 12.43
C LEU A 377 -2.97 70.80 13.05
N ARG A 378 -2.85 71.55 14.15
CA ARG A 378 -1.65 71.64 14.98
C ARG A 378 -1.28 70.29 15.59
#